data_AF-A0A537X416-F1
#
_entry.id   AF-A0A537X416-F1
#
_cell.length_a   1.000
_cell.length_b   1.000
_cell.length_c   1.000
_cell.angle_alpha   90.00
_cell.angle_beta   90.00
_cell.angle_gamma   90.00
#
_symmetry.space_group_name_H-M   'P 1'
#
loop_
_entity.id
_entity.type
_entity.pdbx_description
1 polymer ?
#
loop_
_entity_poly.entity_id
_entity_poly.type
_entity_poly.pdbx_seq_one_letter_code
_entity_poly.pdbx_strand_id
1 'polypeptide(L)' 'MKVLAKGLVVGLLAATVLAATGGTASAHANLASSDPANGASLPKAPSEIRLTFTESPDPALSTILMLGS' A
#
# COMPACT_ATOMS: atom_id res chain seq x y z
N MET A 1 37.51 -12.33 -22.73
CA MET A 1 37.10 -10.94 -22.40
C MET A 1 35.71 -10.55 -22.88
N LYS A 2 35.34 -10.75 -24.16
CA LYS A 2 34.05 -10.30 -24.73
C LYS A 2 32.80 -10.90 -24.07
N VAL A 3 32.87 -12.16 -23.61
CA VAL A 3 31.78 -12.84 -22.90
C VAL A 3 31.54 -12.26 -21.51
N LEU A 4 32.61 -11.91 -20.80
CA LEU A 4 32.56 -11.24 -19.49
C LEU A 4 31.96 -9.83 -19.60
N ALA A 5 32.37 -9.07 -20.63
CA ALA A 5 31.84 -7.74 -20.90
C ALA A 5 30.34 -7.78 -21.23
N LYS A 6 29.87 -8.77 -22.00
CA LYS A 6 28.45 -8.98 -22.29
C LYS A 6 27.66 -9.34 -21.03
N GLY A 7 28.20 -10.19 -20.16
CA GLY A 7 27.57 -10.54 -18.89
C GLY A 7 27.38 -9.34 -17.97
N LEU A 8 28.39 -8.45 -17.88
CA LEU A 8 28.30 -7.22 -17.11
C LEU A 8 27.21 -6.28 -17.63
N VAL A 9 27.13 -6.10 -18.96
CA VAL A 9 26.12 -5.24 -19.59
C VAL A 9 24.71 -5.78 -19.34
N VAL A 10 24.50 -7.09 -19.50
CA VAL A 10 23.20 -7.73 -19.20
C VAL A 10 22.85 -7.60 -17.72
N GLY A 11 23.81 -7.81 -16.82
CA GLY A 11 23.60 -7.67 -15.38
C GLY A 11 23.21 -6.24 -14.97
N LEU A 12 23.87 -5.24 -15.55
CA LEU A 12 23.55 -3.84 -15.30
C LEU A 12 22.16 -3.47 -15.82
N LEU A 13 21.81 -3.93 -17.03
CA LEU A 13 20.47 -3.76 -17.59
C LEU A 13 19.39 -4.43 -16.73
N ALA A 14 19.64 -5.63 -16.22
CA ALA A 14 18.71 -6.30 -15.33
C ALA A 14 18.54 -5.52 -14.00
N ALA A 15 19.64 -5.03 -13.43
CA ALA A 15 19.60 -4.24 -12.19
C ALA A 15 18.85 -2.90 -12.38
N THR A 16 19.04 -2.21 -13.51
CA THR A 16 18.32 -0.96 -13.79
C THR A 16 16.83 -1.20 -14.01
N VAL A 17 16.44 -2.27 -14.70
CA VAL A 17 15.03 -2.66 -14.84
C VAL A 17 14.42 -2.95 -13.48
N LEU A 18 15.06 -3.79 -12.67
CA LEU A 18 14.56 -4.15 -11.34
C LEU A 18 14.43 -2.93 -10.41
N ALA A 19 15.38 -2.00 -10.44
CA ALA A 19 15.32 -0.77 -9.65
C ALA A 19 14.24 0.19 -10.14
N ALA A 20 13.97 0.25 -11.44
CA ALA A 20 12.97 1.12 -12.02
C ALA A 20 11.54 0.57 -11.85
N THR A 21 11.36 -0.75 -11.79
CA THR A 21 10.04 -1.39 -11.71
C THR A 21 9.72 -1.97 -10.33
N GLY A 22 10.68 -2.00 -9.41
CA GLY A 22 10.49 -2.50 -8.06
C GLY A 22 9.64 -1.54 -7.23
N GLY A 23 8.39 -1.91 -6.95
CA GLY A 23 7.56 -1.21 -5.98
C GLY A 23 8.05 -1.43 -4.54
N THR A 24 7.67 -0.52 -3.64
CA THR A 24 7.85 -0.74 -2.20
C THR A 24 6.98 -1.91 -1.76
N ALA A 25 7.59 -3.01 -1.32
CA ALA A 25 6.85 -4.07 -0.64
C ALA A 25 6.48 -3.57 0.76
N SER A 26 5.24 -3.10 0.96
CA SER A 26 4.70 -2.92 2.29
C SER A 26 4.28 -4.28 2.82
N ALA A 27 4.70 -4.62 4.05
CA ALA A 27 4.28 -5.88 4.65
C ALA A 27 2.79 -5.85 5.09
N HIS A 28 2.22 -4.65 5.26
CA HIS A 28 0.89 -4.44 5.82
C HIS A 28 0.15 -3.23 5.23
N ALA A 29 -1.18 -3.38 5.11
CA ALA A 29 -2.10 -2.31 4.78
C ALA A 29 -2.47 -1.52 6.04
N ASN A 30 -1.60 -0.61 6.44
CA ASN A 30 -1.83 0.23 7.62
C ASN A 30 -2.92 1.27 7.32
N LEU A 31 -3.72 1.60 8.34
CA LEU A 31 -4.67 2.71 8.25
C LEU A 31 -3.89 4.04 8.19
N ALA A 32 -3.99 4.75 7.07
CA ALA A 32 -3.36 6.04 6.86
C ALA A 32 -4.22 7.19 7.38
N SER A 33 -5.54 7.13 7.16
CA SER A 33 -6.49 8.13 7.66
C SER A 33 -7.92 7.59 7.74
N SER A 34 -8.78 8.29 8.49
CA SER A 34 -10.22 8.05 8.54
C SER A 34 -11.01 9.35 8.41
N ASP A 35 -12.18 9.26 7.80
CA ASP A 35 -13.22 10.29 7.85
C ASP A 35 -14.55 9.62 8.25
N PRO A 36 -15.14 9.95 9.41
CA PRO A 36 -14.69 10.95 10.38
C PRO A 36 -13.30 10.66 10.98
N ALA A 37 -12.59 11.74 11.33
CA ALA A 37 -11.29 11.60 11.99
C ALA A 37 -11.44 10.87 13.32
N ASN A 38 -10.43 10.07 13.69
CA ASN A 38 -10.43 9.37 14.97
C ASN A 38 -10.62 10.35 16.14
N GLY A 39 -11.56 10.05 17.04
CA GLY A 39 -11.91 10.91 18.16
C GLY A 39 -12.76 12.13 17.81
N ALA A 40 -13.25 12.26 16.57
CA ALA A 40 -14.13 13.35 16.19
C ALA A 40 -15.44 13.31 17.00
N SER A 41 -15.80 14.44 17.61
CA SER A 41 -17.13 14.65 18.17
C SER A 41 -18.04 15.22 17.08
N LEU A 42 -19.03 14.44 16.67
CA LEU A 42 -19.94 14.80 15.60
C LEU A 42 -21.30 15.19 16.20
N PRO A 43 -21.91 16.29 15.75
CA PRO A 43 -23.22 16.70 16.23
C PRO A 43 -24.36 15.75 15.77
N LYS A 44 -24.08 14.90 14.78
CA LYS A 44 -24.99 13.87 14.26
C LYS A 44 -24.19 12.69 13.71
N ALA A 45 -24.85 11.53 13.59
CA ALA A 45 -24.24 10.36 12.96
C ALA A 45 -23.87 10.65 11.49
N PRO A 46 -22.71 10.17 11.01
CA PRO A 46 -22.32 10.28 9.61
C PRO A 46 -23.09 9.28 8.74
N SER A 47 -23.28 9.60 7.46
CA SER A 47 -23.87 8.67 6.48
C SER A 47 -22.85 7.69 5.89
N GLU A 48 -21.56 7.95 6.06
CA GLU A 48 -20.45 7.14 5.53
C GLU A 48 -19.27 7.18 6.51
N ILE A 49 -18.50 6.09 6.55
CA ILE A 49 -17.16 6.05 7.14
C ILE A 49 -16.18 5.69 6.04
N ARG A 50 -15.18 6.54 5.80
CA ARG A 50 -14.13 6.33 4.81
C ARG A 50 -12.82 6.02 5.51
N LEU A 51 -12.23 4.86 5.19
CA LEU A 51 -10.92 4.43 5.69
C LEU A 51 -9.93 4.43 4.52
N THR A 52 -8.83 5.13 4.67
CA THR A 52 -7.75 5.15 3.68
C THR A 52 -6.58 4.34 4.21
N PHE A 53 -6.11 3.37 3.43
CA PHE A 53 -4.98 2.52 3.79
C PHE A 53 -3.74 2.88 2.95
N THR A 54 -2.56 2.51 3.43
CA THR A 54 -1.30 2.74 2.72
C THR A 54 -1.15 1.92 1.43
N GLU A 55 -1.95 0.86 1.29
CA GLU A 55 -2.12 0.05 0.09
C GLU A 55 -3.58 -0.39 -0.02
N SER A 56 -4.00 -0.90 -1.19
CA SER A 56 -5.36 -1.40 -1.36
C SER A 56 -5.51 -2.77 -0.70
N PRO A 57 -6.32 -2.92 0.36
CA PRO A 57 -6.63 -4.25 0.90
C PRO A 57 -7.55 -5.02 -0.05
N ASP A 58 -7.54 -6.34 0.02
CA ASP A 58 -8.52 -7.18 -0.68
C ASP A 58 -9.89 -7.04 0.01
N PRO A 59 -10.92 -6.48 -0.65
CA PRO A 59 -12.23 -6.28 -0.03
C PRO A 59 -12.93 -7.59 0.34
N ALA A 60 -12.69 -8.68 -0.38
CA ALA A 60 -13.32 -9.97 -0.13
C ALA A 60 -12.77 -10.66 1.13
N LEU A 61 -11.56 -10.29 1.55
CA LEU A 61 -10.87 -10.83 2.72
C LEU A 61 -10.84 -9.82 3.89
N SER A 62 -11.41 -8.63 3.72
CA SER A 62 -11.46 -7.58 4.73
C SER A 62 -12.77 -7.61 5.51
N THR A 63 -12.71 -7.34 6.82
CA THR A 63 -13.90 -7.24 7.69
C THR A 63 -13.88 -5.93 8.46
N ILE A 64 -15.03 -5.26 8.53
CA ILE A 64 -15.25 -4.06 9.34
C ILE A 64 -16.34 -4.36 10.36
N LEU A 65 -16.06 -4.14 11.64
CA LEU A 65 -17.02 -4.31 12.73
C LEU A 65 -17.38 -2.93 13.28
N MET A 66 -18.66 -2.58 13.25
CA MET A 66 -19.18 -1.42 13.97
C MET A 66 -19.65 -1.85 15.36
N LEU A 67 -19.06 -1.25 16.39
CA LEU A 67 -19.40 -1.49 17.78
C LEU A 67 -20.28 -0.34 18.29
N GLY A 68 -21.34 -0.69 19.00
CA GLY A 68 -22.12 0.27 19.80
C GLY A 68 -21.49 0.48 21.18
N SER A 69 -21.92 1.54 21.86
CA SER A 69 -21.64 1.81 23.27
C SER A 69 -22.87 1.51 24.12
#